data_AF-A0A377DFK4-F1
#
_entry.id   AF-A0A377DFK4-F1
#
_cell.length_a   1.000
_cell.length_b   1.000
_cell.length_c   1.000
_cell.angle_alpha   90.00
_cell.angle_beta   90.00
_cell.angle_gamma   90.00
#
_symmetry.space_group_name_H-M   'P 1'
#
loop_
_entity.id
_entity.type
_entity.pdbx_description
1 polymer ?
#
loop_
_entity_poly.entity_id
_entity_poly.type
_entity_poly.pdbx_seq_one_letter_code
_entity_poly.pdbx_strand_id
1 'polypeptide(L)'
;MLDVWEGEPELNVELLKKVDIGTPHIAGYTLEGKARGTTQVFEAYSKFIGHEQHVALDTLLPAPEFGRITLHGPLDQPTLKRLVHLVYDVAPR
;
A
#
# COMPACT_ATOMS: atom_id res chain seq x y z
N MET A 1 17.03 -4.71 2.36
CA MET A 1 15.63 -4.39 2.70
C MET A 1 14.90 -5.69 3.01
N LEU A 2 14.29 -5.78 4.20
CA LEU A 2 13.47 -6.91 4.63
C LEU A 2 12.15 -6.39 5.21
N ASP A 3 11.02 -6.87 4.69
CA ASP A 3 9.70 -6.67 5.32
C ASP A 3 9.23 -7.91 6.08
N VAL A 4 9.71 -9.09 5.68
CA VAL A 4 9.40 -10.36 6.34
C VAL A 4 10.62 -10.92 7.03
N TRP A 5 10.41 -11.54 8.19
CA TRP A 5 11.46 -12.06 9.04
C TRP A 5 11.23 -13.54 9.36
N GLU A 6 12.30 -14.31 9.44
CA GLU A 6 12.23 -15.65 9.99
C GLU A 6 11.98 -15.56 11.51
N GLY A 7 11.02 -16.35 12.02
CA GLY A 7 10.69 -16.39 13.44
C GLY A 7 9.78 -15.27 13.94
N GLU A 8 8.95 -14.66 13.08
CA GLU A 8 7.99 -13.64 13.50
C GLU A 8 7.05 -14.12 14.64
N PRO A 9 6.74 -13.25 15.63
CA PRO A 9 7.17 -11.84 15.74
C PRO A 9 8.59 -11.64 16.32
N GLU A 10 9.26 -12.67 16.82
CA GLU A 10 10.60 -12.62 17.42
C GLU A 10 11.76 -12.62 16.39
N LEU A 11 11.83 -11.58 15.57
CA LEU A 11 12.88 -11.41 14.55
C LEU A 11 14.31 -11.30 15.14
N ASN A 12 15.31 -11.66 14.33
CA ASN A 12 16.71 -11.51 14.69
C ASN A 12 17.15 -10.02 14.71
N VAL A 13 17.28 -9.45 15.90
CA VAL A 13 17.64 -8.04 16.11
C VAL A 13 19.03 -7.70 15.59
N GLU A 14 19.97 -8.65 15.60
CA GLU A 14 21.32 -8.43 15.06
C GLU A 14 21.34 -8.38 13.53
N LEU A 15 20.41 -9.09 12.88
CA LEU A 15 20.17 -8.94 11.45
C LEU A 15 19.47 -7.61 11.14
N LEU A 16 18.47 -7.22 11.93
CA LEU A 16 17.78 -5.94 11.77
C LEU A 16 18.75 -4.74 11.79
N LYS A 17 19.76 -4.76 12.67
CA LYS A 17 20.79 -3.71 12.73
C LYS A 17 21.69 -3.62 11.49
N LYS A 18 21.70 -4.65 10.62
CA LYS A 18 22.58 -4.74 9.45
C LYS A 18 21.87 -4.45 8.13
N VAL A 19 20.54 -4.40 8.12
CA VAL A 19 19.80 -4.08 6.89
C VAL A 19 19.60 -2.59 6.76
N ASP A 20 19.56 -2.09 5.51
CA ASP A 20 19.31 -0.67 5.26
C ASP A 20 17.88 -0.25 5.64
N ILE A 21 16.92 -1.16 5.46
CA ILE A 21 15.49 -0.95 5.74
C ILE A 21 14.92 -2.27 6.26
N GLY A 22 14.28 -2.21 7.42
CA GLY A 22 13.58 -3.32 8.06
C GLY A 22 12.19 -2.89 8.54
N THR A 23 11.14 -3.54 8.07
CA THR A 23 9.74 -3.24 8.45
C THR A 23 9.03 -4.48 9.01
N PRO A 24 8.01 -4.33 9.88
CA PRO A 24 7.36 -5.47 10.54
C PRO A 24 6.19 -6.03 9.72
N HIS A 25 6.48 -6.58 8.54
CA HIS A 25 5.51 -7.27 7.68
C HIS A 25 4.29 -6.42 7.29
N ILE A 26 4.56 -5.19 6.83
CA ILE A 26 3.53 -4.19 6.49
C ILE A 26 3.53 -3.79 5.01
N ALA A 27 4.34 -4.40 4.14
CA ALA A 27 4.40 -4.00 2.73
C ALA A 27 3.04 -4.10 2.01
N GLY A 28 2.13 -4.96 2.49
CA GLY A 28 0.76 -5.10 1.97
C GLY A 28 -0.29 -4.18 2.63
N TYR A 29 0.07 -3.39 3.65
CA TYR A 29 -0.89 -2.70 4.54
C TYR A 29 -1.42 -1.37 3.99
N THR A 30 -1.96 -1.40 2.78
CA THR A 30 -2.68 -0.25 2.20
C THR A 30 -4.15 -0.25 2.61
N LEU A 31 -4.77 0.93 2.71
CA LEU A 31 -6.22 1.03 2.93
C LEU A 31 -6.98 0.40 1.75
N GLU A 32 -6.51 0.68 0.53
CA GLU A 32 -6.96 0.11 -0.73
C GLU A 32 -6.88 -1.42 -0.72
N GLY A 33 -5.74 -1.97 -0.27
CA GLY A 33 -5.52 -3.42 -0.20
C GLY A 33 -6.50 -4.12 0.74
N LYS A 34 -6.75 -3.52 1.92
CA LYS A 34 -7.75 -4.03 2.87
C LYS A 34 -9.17 -3.98 2.30
N ALA A 35 -9.56 -2.85 1.71
CA ALA A 35 -10.90 -2.70 1.12
C ALA A 35 -11.11 -3.60 -0.10
N ARG A 36 -10.08 -3.78 -0.95
CA ARG A 36 -10.15 -4.61 -2.15
C ARG A 36 -10.46 -6.07 -1.84
N GLY A 37 -9.97 -6.61 -0.73
CA GLY A 37 -10.31 -7.97 -0.30
C GLY A 37 -11.83 -8.15 -0.13
N THR A 38 -12.49 -7.20 0.54
CA THR A 38 -13.95 -7.20 0.69
C THR A 38 -14.66 -6.98 -0.65
N THR A 39 -14.20 -6.02 -1.46
CA THR A 39 -14.78 -5.75 -2.78
C THR A 39 -14.77 -6.98 -3.68
N GLN A 40 -13.65 -7.71 -3.74
CA GLN A 40 -13.54 -8.91 -4.57
C GLN A 40 -14.51 -10.02 -4.14
N VAL A 41 -14.66 -10.25 -2.84
CA VAL A 41 -15.61 -11.23 -2.30
C VAL A 41 -17.05 -10.81 -2.60
N PHE A 42 -17.36 -9.53 -2.43
CA PHE A 42 -18.67 -8.97 -2.75
C PHE A 42 -19.02 -9.15 -4.23
N GLU A 43 -18.14 -8.76 -5.13
CA GLU A 43 -18.34 -8.86 -6.58
C GLU A 43 -18.52 -10.32 -7.00
N ALA A 44 -17.66 -11.22 -6.51
CA ALA A 44 -17.75 -12.65 -6.78
C ALA A 44 -19.07 -13.26 -6.28
N TYR A 45 -19.51 -12.89 -5.07
CA TYR A 45 -20.77 -13.35 -4.50
C TYR A 45 -21.97 -12.80 -5.28
N SER A 46 -21.95 -11.51 -5.63
CA SER A 46 -23.02 -10.85 -6.40
C SER A 46 -23.23 -11.55 -7.75
N LYS A 47 -22.14 -11.90 -8.42
CA LYS A 47 -22.14 -12.69 -9.66
C LYS A 47 -22.69 -14.10 -9.43
N PHE A 48 -22.28 -14.78 -8.36
CA PHE A 48 -22.73 -16.13 -8.03
C PHE A 48 -24.25 -16.22 -7.85
N ILE A 49 -24.88 -15.20 -7.27
CA ILE A 49 -26.34 -15.15 -7.06
C ILE A 49 -27.12 -14.56 -8.25
N GLY A 50 -26.46 -14.27 -9.38
CA GLY A 50 -27.10 -13.70 -10.58
C GLY A 50 -27.39 -12.20 -10.52
N HIS A 51 -26.81 -11.48 -9.56
CA HIS A 51 -26.94 -10.03 -9.39
C HIS A 51 -25.58 -9.37 -9.50
N GLU A 52 -24.91 -9.52 -10.65
CA GLU A 52 -23.56 -8.97 -10.86
C GLU A 52 -23.52 -7.46 -10.55
N GLN A 53 -22.66 -7.11 -9.61
CA GLN A 53 -22.41 -5.74 -9.17
C GLN A 53 -20.91 -5.47 -9.17
N HIS A 54 -20.56 -4.23 -9.47
CA HIS A 54 -19.18 -3.72 -9.47
C HIS A 54 -19.14 -2.49 -8.59
N VAL A 55 -18.13 -2.38 -7.72
CA VAL A 55 -18.00 -1.25 -6.79
C VAL A 55 -16.67 -0.55 -6.98
N ALA A 56 -16.73 0.74 -7.30
CA ALA A 56 -15.53 1.56 -7.43
C ALA A 56 -14.90 1.78 -6.05
N LEU A 57 -13.62 1.41 -5.91
CA LEU A 57 -12.93 1.39 -4.62
C LEU A 57 -12.82 2.79 -3.98
N ASP A 58 -12.68 3.83 -4.79
CA ASP A 58 -12.60 5.23 -4.36
C ASP A 58 -13.90 5.72 -3.68
N THR A 59 -15.05 5.13 -4.00
CA THR A 59 -16.33 5.44 -3.34
C THR A 59 -16.43 4.87 -1.93
N LEU A 60 -15.57 3.90 -1.58
CA LEU A 60 -15.55 3.22 -0.29
C LEU A 60 -14.49 3.78 0.66
N LEU A 61 -13.50 4.47 0.11
CA LEU A 61 -12.35 4.98 0.86
C LEU A 61 -12.60 6.43 1.30
N PRO A 62 -12.03 6.85 2.45
CA PRO A 62 -11.99 8.26 2.78
C PRO A 62 -11.16 9.02 1.73
N ALA A 63 -11.45 10.31 1.57
CA ALA A 63 -10.62 11.17 0.73
C ALA A 63 -9.17 11.17 1.27
N PRO A 64 -8.15 11.02 0.40
CA PRO A 64 -6.76 11.09 0.82
C PRO A 64 -6.37 12.52 1.21
N GLU A 65 -5.34 12.66 2.04
CA GLU A 65 -4.79 13.97 2.42
C GLU A 65 -4.32 14.78 1.19
N PHE A 66 -3.71 14.11 0.22
CA PHE A 66 -3.30 14.69 -1.07
C PHE A 66 -4.05 14.05 -2.24
N GLY A 67 -5.21 14.62 -2.62
CA GLY A 67 -6.01 14.11 -3.74
C GLY A 67 -5.55 14.56 -5.13
N ARG A 68 -4.79 15.65 -5.24
CA ARG A 68 -4.32 16.19 -6.54
C ARG A 68 -3.02 16.97 -6.40
N ILE A 69 -2.12 16.81 -7.36
CA ILE A 69 -0.88 17.58 -7.51
C ILE A 69 -0.72 18.02 -8.96
N THR A 70 -0.01 19.12 -9.20
CA THR A 70 0.38 19.56 -10.55
C THR A 70 1.90 19.46 -10.67
N LEU A 71 2.37 18.82 -11.74
CA LEU A 71 3.80 18.74 -12.09
C LEU A 71 4.04 19.56 -13.36
N HIS A 72 5.03 20.44 -13.31
CA HIS A 72 5.50 21.19 -14.48
C HIS A 72 6.85 20.62 -14.94
N GLY A 73 6.98 20.37 -16.23
CA GLY A 73 8.20 19.79 -16.82
C GLY A 73 8.18 18.27 -16.89
N PRO A 74 9.27 17.66 -17.41
CA PRO A 74 9.37 16.21 -17.55
C PRO A 74 9.54 15.52 -16.19
N LEU A 75 9.17 14.25 -16.13
CA LEU A 75 9.44 13.39 -14.99
C LEU A 75 10.90 12.93 -15.03
N ASP A 76 11.63 13.12 -13.93
CA ASP A 76 12.97 12.59 -13.70
C ASP A 76 13.03 11.81 -12.37
N GLN A 77 14.16 11.16 -12.11
CA GLN A 77 14.33 10.34 -10.90
C GLN A 77 14.13 11.11 -9.59
N PRO A 78 14.67 12.34 -9.40
CA PRO A 78 14.39 13.16 -8.22
C PRO A 78 12.91 13.48 -8.04
N THR A 79 12.20 13.83 -9.13
CA THR A 79 10.77 14.14 -9.09
C THR A 79 9.95 12.92 -8.74
N LEU A 80 10.23 11.77 -9.37
CA LEU A 80 9.56 10.52 -9.07
C LEU A 80 9.72 10.15 -7.59
N LYS A 81 10.94 10.28 -7.04
CA LYS A 81 11.19 10.05 -5.61
C LYS A 81 10.28 10.91 -4.73
N ARG A 82 10.17 12.21 -5.02
CA ARG A 82 9.28 13.12 -4.27
C ARG A 82 7.82 12.69 -4.34
N LEU A 83 7.34 12.26 -5.51
CA LEU A 83 5.95 11.84 -5.70
C LEU A 83 5.63 10.53 -4.97
N VAL A 84 6.54 9.55 -5.01
CA VAL A 84 6.36 8.29 -4.28
C VAL A 84 6.36 8.55 -2.76
N HIS A 85 7.34 9.29 -2.27
CA HIS A 85 7.48 9.59 -0.84
C HIS A 85 6.36 10.52 -0.31
N LEU A 86 5.68 11.28 -1.19
CA LEU A 86 4.47 12.03 -0.83
C LEU A 86 3.31 11.10 -0.43
N VAL A 87 3.22 9.92 -1.07
CA VAL A 87 2.15 8.95 -0.81
C VAL A 87 2.58 7.98 0.30
N TYR A 88 3.79 7.45 0.22
CA TYR A 88 4.34 6.54 1.22
C TYR A 88 5.88 6.56 1.18
N ASP A 89 6.50 6.89 2.32
CA ASP A 89 7.93 6.75 2.54
C ASP A 89 8.16 5.54 3.46
N VAL A 90 8.87 4.52 2.96
CA VAL A 90 9.15 3.28 3.69
C VAL A 90 10.22 3.46 4.78
N ALA A 91 10.99 4.54 4.73
CA ALA A 91 11.99 4.89 5.73
C ALA A 91 11.71 6.31 6.27
N PRO A 92 10.57 6.52 6.96
CA PRO A 92 10.29 7.80 7.58
C PRO A 92 11.42 8.07 8.58
N ARG A 93 12.08 9.22 8.43
CA ARG A 93 13.22 9.62 9.25
C ARG A 93 12.92 9.59 10.74
#